data_AF-A0A382UUZ5-F1
#
_entry.id   AF-A0A382UUZ5-F1
#
_cell.length_a   1.000
_cell.length_b   1.000
_cell.length_c   1.000
_cell.angle_alpha   90.00
_cell.angle_beta   90.00
_cell.angle_gamma   90.00
#
_symmetry.space_group_name_H-M   'P 1'
#
loop_
_entity.id
_entity.type
_entity.pdbx_description
1 polymer ?
#
loop_
_entity_poly.entity_id
_entity_poly.type
_entity_poly.pdbx_seq_one_letter_code
_entity_poly.pdbx_strand_id
1 'polypeptide(L)' 'MNKLRYSEMFYSLQGEGRYVGVPSLFLRLFGCNFECQGFGQDR' A
#
# COMPACT_ATOMS: atom_id res chain seq x y z
N MET A 1 12.21 8.17 18.68
CA MET A 1 11.06 8.11 17.74
C MET A 1 11.55 7.50 16.44
N ASN A 2 11.14 6.28 16.10
CA ASN A 2 11.62 5.63 14.88
C ASN A 2 10.82 6.13 13.66
N LYS A 3 11.52 6.56 12.62
CA LYS A 3 10.91 7.03 11.37
C LYS A 3 10.43 5.82 10.57
N LEU A 4 9.16 5.79 10.19
CA LEU A 4 8.60 4.81 9.26
C LEU A 4 9.01 5.18 7.83
N ARG A 5 9.48 4.20 7.06
CA ARG A 5 9.78 4.37 5.64
C ARG A 5 8.52 4.09 4.83
N TYR A 6 8.01 5.10 4.12
CA TYR A 6 6.84 4.99 3.26
C TYR A 6 7.19 5.36 1.82
N SER A 7 6.45 4.78 0.87
CA SER A 7 6.60 5.03 -0.57
C SER A 7 5.68 6.16 -1.03
N GLU A 8 4.41 6.11 -0.61
CA GLU A 8 3.40 7.10 -0.97
C GLU A 8 2.34 7.24 0.13
N MET A 9 1.73 8.43 0.19
CA MET A 9 0.60 8.73 1.05
C MET A 9 -0.40 9.59 0.27
N PHE A 10 -1.67 9.18 0.24
CA PHE A 10 -2.72 9.92 -0.47
C PHE A 10 -4.10 9.66 0.12
N TYR A 11 -5.04 10.57 -0.16
CA TYR A 11 -6.44 10.44 0.22
C TYR A 11 -7.27 10.06 -1.00
N SER A 12 -8.08 9.00 -0.88
CA SER A 12 -8.94 8.50 -1.96
C SER A 12 -10.10 7.68 -1.40
N LEU A 13 -10.91 7.06 -2.26
CA LEU A 13 -11.91 6.06 -1.87
C LEU A 13 -11.27 4.66 -1.89
N GLN A 14 -11.66 3.80 -0.94
CA GLN A 14 -11.26 2.40 -0.96
C GLN A 14 -11.90 1.68 -2.15
N GLY A 15 -11.08 0.99 -2.95
CA GLY A 15 -11.50 0.37 -4.22
C GLY A 15 -11.93 -1.09 -4.07
N GLU A 16 -11.60 -1.74 -2.96
CA GLU A 16 -11.76 -3.19 -2.80
C GLU A 16 -12.32 -3.61 -1.43
N GLY A 17 -12.90 -4.82 -1.39
CA GLY A 17 -13.34 -5.48 -0.17
C GLY A 17 -14.64 -4.94 0.42
N ARG A 18 -14.76 -5.01 1.75
CA ARG A 18 -15.97 -4.60 2.47
C ARG A 18 -16.20 -3.08 2.49
N TYR A 19 -15.13 -2.29 2.35
CA TYR A 19 -15.16 -0.84 2.51
C TYR A 19 -15.10 -0.09 1.17
N VAL A 20 -15.49 -0.72 0.07
CA VAL A 20 -15.54 -0.09 -1.24
C VAL A 20 -16.36 1.21 -1.19
N GLY A 21 -15.80 2.30 -1.71
CA GLY A 21 -16.43 3.62 -1.75
C GLY A 21 -16.26 4.45 -0.47
N VAL A 22 -15.66 3.90 0.59
CA VAL A 22 -15.41 4.66 1.84
C VAL A 22 -14.17 5.55 1.68
N PRO A 23 -14.24 6.85 1.98
CA PRO A 23 -13.08 7.73 1.95
C PRO A 23 -12.02 7.32 2.98
N SER A 24 -10.77 7.17 2.52
CA SER A 24 -9.67 6.56 3.26
C SER A 24 -8.34 7.27 2.97
N LEU A 25 -7.49 7.35 4.00
CA LEU A 25 -6.09 7.73 3.86
C LEU A 25 -5.27 6.45 3.60
N PHE A 26 -4.59 6.40 2.46
CA PHE A 26 -3.68 5.33 2.09
C PHE A 26 -2.26 5.72 2.47
N LEU A 27 -1.59 4.83 3.21
CA LEU A 27 -0.17 4.92 3.51
C LEU A 27 0.51 3.63 3.05
N ARG A 28 1.24 3.68 1.93
CA ARG A 28 1.99 2.53 1.44
C ARG A 28 3.39 2.54 2.03
N LEU A 29 3.73 1.51 2.78
CA LEU A 29 5.08 1.33 3.33
C LEU A 29 6.06 0.83 2.27
N PHE A 30 7.34 1.13 2.47
CA PHE A 30 8.41 0.67 1.58
C PHE A 30 8.88 -0.74 1.97
N GLY A 31 8.91 -1.66 1.00
CA GLY A 31 9.44 -3.01 1.15
C GLY A 31 8.39 -4.06 1.55
N CYS A 32 8.69 -5.32 1.22
CA CYS A 32 7.94 -6.52 1.60
C CYS A 32 8.94 -7.66 1.79
N ASN A 33 8.69 -8.59 2.72
CA ASN A 33 9.53 -9.77 2.94
C ASN A 33 9.13 -10.97 2.07
N PHE A 34 8.14 -10.81 1.19
CA PHE A 34 7.70 -11.82 0.24
C PHE A 34 8.04 -11.41 -1.19
N GLU A 35 8.41 -12.42 -2.00
CA GLU A 35 8.63 -12.28 -3.44
C GLU A 35 7.47 -12.95 -4.18
N CYS A 36 6.42 -12.17 -4.43
CA CYS A 36 5.21 -12.69 -5.07
C CYS A 36 5.37 -12.76 -6.58
N GLN A 37 5.08 -13.92 -7.19
CA GLN A 37 5.10 -14.07 -8.64
C GLN A 37 4.13 -13.10 -9.33
N GLY A 38 4.61 -12.39 -10.35
CA GLY A 38 3.81 -11.41 -11.11
C GLY A 38 3.74 -10.02 -10.46
N PHE A 39 4.34 -9.83 -9.29
CA PHE A 39 4.34 -8.55 -8.60
C PHE A 39 5.62 -7.76 -8.90
N GLY A 40 5.70 -7.12 -10.06
CA GLY A 40 6.59 -5.97 -10.37
C GLY A 40 8.09 -6.09 -10.05
N GLN A 41 8.60 -7.26 -9.70
CA GLN A 41 10.00 -7.53 -9.42
C GLN A 41 10.56 -8.34 -10.58
N ASP A 42 11.58 -7.81 -11.23
CA ASP A 42 12.39 -8.58 -12.17
C ASP A 42 13.03 -9.74 -11.41
N ARG A 43 12.88 -10.95 -11.95
CA ARG A 43 13.51 -12.16 -11.38
C ARG A 43 15.01 -12.10 -11.49
#